data_AF-A0A0B6Y709-F1
#
_entry.id   AF-A0A0B6Y709-F1
#
_cell.length_a   1.000
_cell.length_b   1.000
_cell.length_c   1.000
_cell.angle_alpha   90.00
_cell.angle_beta   90.00
_cell.angle_gamma   90.00
#
_symmetry.space_group_name_H-M   'P 1'
#
loop_
_entity.id
_entity.type
_entity.pdbx_description
1 polymer ?
#
loop_
_entity_poly.entity_id
_entity_poly.type
_entity_poly.pdbx_seq_one_letter_code
_entity_poly.pdbx_strand_id
1 'polypeptide(L)'
;MHMMGNSESRCLDYGHNRYDSRGAGLELQRKPSVPVPRLPMPDGLELEKRFTKVLTSMDLPPDKAKVLKGYDDEKKWELICDQDLVHAKNPPHVYLDKLKAYLDPKASRSSRKRKMLGDSTSTQVLRDLEISLRTNHIEWVREFLNEHNKGLDVLVDYLSFSQVVMRREQLLNNEKTASLDSGLSRSPRRNLKRSNTVGSPRSSKHINKLNMGEARDDVHVCIMCMRAIMNHQYGFNLVIAHKDAINCIALSLNHKSLRTKALVLELLAAVCLVSGGHHIILSAFDNFKEVCGEPHRFETLMDYFKNYEEFHIDFMVACMQFINIVVHSVENMNFRIHLQYEFTTIGLDEYLEKLRNTESDHLAVQVHAYLDNMIDVAQLLEDSETKTDALEKVAELEEDLSQTTDRLAEVEEEAMTKTVELEKQLSEANTELDDLRELVSKQDLELSLLRQTMTEKDEESRKRLSMLDAKLVELETMKSH
;
A
#
# COMPACT_ATOMS: atom_id res chain seq x y z
N MET A 1 17.78 -6.36 -0.44
CA MET A 1 17.41 -5.65 0.81
C MET A 1 16.02 -6.16 1.20
N HIS A 2 15.93 -6.96 2.26
CA HIS A 2 14.67 -7.49 2.80
C HIS A 2 13.82 -6.33 3.32
N MET A 3 12.74 -5.98 2.60
CA MET A 3 11.65 -5.13 3.09
C MET A 3 10.36 -5.53 2.36
N MET A 4 9.73 -6.62 2.78
CA MET A 4 8.27 -6.74 2.70
C MET A 4 7.80 -6.98 4.12
N GLY A 5 7.50 -5.88 4.79
CA GLY A 5 6.81 -5.87 6.07
C GLY A 5 5.36 -6.27 5.87
N ASN A 6 4.89 -7.12 6.77
CA ASN A 6 3.49 -7.50 6.97
C ASN A 6 2.52 -6.34 6.76
N SER A 7 1.70 -6.43 5.71
CA SER A 7 0.42 -5.74 5.69
C SER A 7 -0.58 -6.64 6.42
N GLU A 8 -0.80 -6.36 7.70
CA GLU A 8 -1.87 -6.95 8.50
C GLU A 8 -3.22 -6.72 7.79
N SER A 9 -3.73 -7.75 7.10
CA SER A 9 -5.16 -7.81 6.79
C SER A 9 -5.90 -8.18 8.07
N ARG A 10 -6.15 -7.16 8.91
CA ARG A 10 -7.07 -7.29 10.04
C ARG A 10 -8.47 -7.52 9.49
N CYS A 11 -9.01 -8.71 9.76
CA CYS A 11 -10.44 -8.97 9.70
C CYS A 11 -11.15 -7.92 10.58
N LEU A 12 -11.90 -7.01 9.95
CA LEU A 12 -12.87 -6.19 10.65
C LEU A 12 -14.18 -6.97 10.75
N ASP A 13 -14.60 -7.19 11.99
CA ASP A 13 -15.93 -7.64 12.38
C ASP A 13 -16.99 -6.75 11.71
N TYR A 14 -17.76 -7.30 10.78
CA TYR A 14 -18.99 -6.67 10.33
C TYR A 14 -20.12 -7.03 11.29
N GLY A 15 -20.58 -6.00 11.98
CA GLY A 15 -21.76 -6.01 12.83
C GLY A 15 -23.01 -6.53 12.10
N HIS A 16 -23.72 -7.36 12.83
CA HIS A 16 -25.05 -7.88 12.60
C HIS A 16 -26.01 -6.84 11.98
N ASN A 17 -26.48 -7.07 10.76
CA ASN A 17 -27.72 -6.45 10.27
C ASN A 17 -28.60 -7.53 9.63
N ARG A 18 -29.59 -7.99 10.41
CA ARG A 18 -30.59 -8.98 10.00
C ARG A 18 -31.64 -8.29 9.13
N TYR A 19 -31.50 -8.41 7.81
CA TYR A 19 -32.65 -8.37 6.92
C TYR A 19 -33.13 -9.80 6.65
N ASP A 20 -34.34 -10.05 7.13
CA ASP A 20 -35.10 -11.29 7.09
C ASP A 20 -35.35 -11.72 5.64
N SER A 21 -34.48 -12.57 5.10
CA SER A 21 -34.69 -13.27 3.83
C SER A 21 -35.12 -14.69 4.13
N ARG A 22 -36.43 -14.91 4.14
CA ARG A 22 -37.06 -16.24 4.07
C ARG A 22 -36.70 -16.91 2.75
N GLY A 23 -35.53 -17.55 2.71
CA GLY A 23 -35.11 -18.47 1.65
C GLY A 23 -35.28 -19.91 2.14
N ALA A 24 -36.13 -20.66 1.45
CA ALA A 24 -36.41 -22.06 1.71
C ALA A 24 -35.12 -22.89 1.83
N GLY A 25 -34.89 -23.44 3.03
CA GLY A 25 -33.88 -24.46 3.23
C GLY A 25 -34.21 -25.67 2.38
N LEU A 26 -33.36 -25.97 1.40
CA LEU A 26 -33.23 -27.33 0.90
C LEU A 26 -32.57 -28.12 2.04
N GLU A 27 -33.41 -28.69 2.89
CA GLU A 27 -33.01 -29.78 3.79
C GLU A 27 -32.31 -30.85 2.94
N LEU A 28 -31.00 -30.96 3.11
CA LEU A 28 -30.27 -32.17 2.77
C LEU A 28 -30.94 -33.30 3.58
N GLN A 29 -31.80 -34.07 2.91
CA GLN A 29 -32.34 -35.30 3.45
C GLN A 29 -31.16 -36.20 3.82
N ARG A 30 -30.77 -36.18 5.10
CA ARG A 30 -30.01 -37.26 5.72
C ARG A 30 -30.92 -38.48 5.66
N LYS A 31 -30.73 -39.32 4.64
CA LYS A 31 -31.18 -40.71 4.72
C LYS A 31 -30.61 -41.30 6.02
N PRO A 32 -31.39 -42.05 6.81
CA PRO A 32 -30.88 -42.67 8.03
C PRO A 32 -29.74 -43.61 7.63
N SER A 33 -28.52 -43.20 7.93
CA SER A 33 -27.30 -43.88 7.54
C SER A 33 -27.12 -45.12 8.40
N VAL A 34 -27.06 -46.28 7.75
CA VAL A 34 -26.39 -47.47 8.26
C VAL A 34 -25.03 -47.04 8.85
N PRO A 35 -24.62 -47.51 10.05
CA PRO A 35 -23.33 -47.13 10.62
C PRO A 35 -22.23 -47.61 9.68
N VAL A 36 -21.51 -46.68 9.05
CA VAL A 36 -20.28 -46.99 8.33
C VAL A 36 -19.26 -47.44 9.39
N PRO A 37 -18.61 -48.62 9.26
CA PRO A 37 -17.59 -49.03 10.20
C PRO A 37 -16.47 -47.98 10.18
N ARG A 38 -16.27 -47.23 11.28
CA ARG A 38 -15.09 -46.38 11.41
C ARG A 38 -13.88 -47.30 11.36
N LEU A 39 -13.06 -47.17 10.33
CA LEU A 39 -11.79 -47.88 10.26
C LEU A 39 -10.99 -47.54 11.54
N PRO A 40 -10.33 -48.52 12.17
CA PRO A 40 -9.53 -48.25 13.35
C PRO A 40 -8.41 -47.25 13.00
N MET A 41 -8.13 -46.33 13.92
CA MET A 41 -7.07 -45.34 13.76
C MET A 41 -5.73 -46.06 13.51
N PRO A 42 -5.00 -45.71 12.43
CA PRO A 42 -3.71 -46.33 12.13
C PRO A 42 -2.63 -45.89 13.13
N ASP A 43 -1.44 -46.48 13.03
CA ASP A 43 -0.29 -46.07 13.83
C ASP A 43 0.11 -44.62 13.57
N GLY A 44 0.75 -43.97 14.54
CA GLY A 44 1.04 -42.53 14.50
C GLY A 44 1.84 -42.08 13.27
N LEU A 45 2.71 -42.93 12.73
CA LEU A 45 3.47 -42.62 11.51
C LEU A 45 2.59 -42.60 10.25
N GLU A 46 1.71 -43.59 10.08
CA GLU A 46 0.79 -43.65 8.96
C GLU A 46 -0.32 -42.60 9.09
N LEU A 47 -0.77 -42.31 10.32
CA LEU A 47 -1.71 -41.22 10.60
C LEU A 47 -1.14 -39.87 10.12
N GLU A 48 0.08 -39.53 10.54
CA GLU A 48 0.71 -38.26 10.16
C GLU A 48 0.96 -38.18 8.65
N LYS A 49 1.32 -39.29 8.02
CA LYS A 49 1.49 -39.38 6.56
C LYS A 49 0.18 -39.13 5.81
N ARG A 50 -0.93 -39.75 6.25
CA ARG A 50 -2.26 -39.54 5.67
C ARG A 50 -2.76 -38.12 5.92
N PHE A 51 -2.56 -37.60 7.13
CA PHE A 51 -2.92 -36.25 7.50
C PHE A 51 -2.19 -35.22 6.64
N THR A 52 -0.88 -35.40 6.45
CA THR A 52 -0.07 -34.55 5.57
C THR A 52 -0.60 -34.54 4.14
N LYS A 53 -0.99 -35.71 3.61
CA LYS A 53 -1.60 -35.81 2.27
C LYS A 53 -2.91 -35.03 2.17
N VAL A 54 -3.77 -35.12 3.20
CA VAL A 54 -5.02 -34.34 3.28
C VAL A 54 -4.72 -32.84 3.29
N LEU A 55 -3.79 -32.39 4.13
CA LEU A 55 -3.40 -30.97 4.20
C LEU A 55 -2.87 -30.45 2.86
N THR A 56 -2.03 -31.22 2.16
CA THR A 56 -1.55 -30.84 0.82
C THR A 56 -2.70 -30.76 -0.18
N SER A 57 -3.70 -31.66 -0.08
CA SER A 57 -4.84 -31.66 -0.99
C SER A 57 -5.82 -30.50 -0.81
N MET A 58 -5.78 -29.83 0.34
CA MET A 58 -6.65 -28.70 0.70
C MET A 58 -6.08 -27.33 0.30
N ASP A 59 -4.81 -27.25 -0.14
CA ASP A 59 -4.14 -26.01 -0.58
C ASP A 59 -4.27 -24.84 0.42
N LEU A 60 -4.00 -25.13 1.69
CA LEU A 60 -4.17 -24.16 2.79
C LEU A 60 -2.96 -23.21 2.89
N PRO A 61 -3.20 -21.93 3.31
CA PRO A 61 -2.12 -21.03 3.67
C PRO A 61 -1.20 -21.62 4.76
N PRO A 62 0.10 -21.31 4.76
CA PRO A 62 1.07 -21.90 5.70
C PRO A 62 0.67 -21.76 7.17
N ASP A 63 0.09 -20.63 7.55
CA ASP A 63 -0.32 -20.36 8.94
C ASP A 63 -1.49 -21.25 9.37
N LYS A 64 -2.48 -21.46 8.49
CA LYS A 64 -3.61 -22.36 8.77
C LYS A 64 -3.17 -23.83 8.80
N ALA A 65 -2.29 -24.22 7.89
CA ALA A 65 -1.70 -25.56 7.90
C ALA A 65 -0.89 -25.82 9.19
N LYS A 66 -0.18 -24.82 9.71
CA LYS A 66 0.55 -24.91 10.97
C LYS A 66 -0.37 -25.14 12.17
N VAL A 67 -1.51 -24.45 12.22
CA VAL A 67 -2.53 -24.65 13.26
C VAL A 67 -3.06 -26.08 13.23
N LEU A 68 -3.42 -26.59 12.03
CA LEU A 68 -3.94 -27.95 11.87
C LEU A 68 -2.90 -29.03 12.21
N LYS A 69 -1.62 -28.80 11.94
CA LYS A 69 -0.53 -29.70 12.36
C LYS A 69 -0.42 -29.87 13.87
N GLY A 70 -0.85 -28.87 14.63
CA GLY A 70 -0.88 -28.90 16.10
C GLY A 70 -2.06 -29.67 16.71
N TYR A 71 -2.93 -30.29 15.90
CA TYR A 71 -4.04 -31.09 16.40
C TYR A 71 -3.55 -32.40 17.04
N ASP A 72 -4.34 -32.88 18.00
CA ASP A 72 -4.22 -34.21 18.58
C ASP A 72 -4.64 -35.30 17.59
N ASP A 73 -4.13 -36.51 17.81
CA ASP A 73 -4.26 -37.63 16.87
C ASP A 73 -5.73 -38.00 16.58
N GLU A 74 -6.62 -37.87 17.57
CA GLU A 74 -8.06 -38.12 17.41
C GLU A 74 -8.69 -37.15 16.40
N LYS A 75 -8.38 -35.85 16.50
CA LYS A 75 -8.88 -34.83 15.56
C LYS A 75 -8.26 -34.97 14.17
N LYS A 76 -6.98 -35.35 14.09
CA LYS A 76 -6.33 -35.64 12.81
C LYS A 76 -7.01 -36.81 12.10
N TRP A 77 -7.35 -37.86 12.85
CA TRP A 77 -8.05 -39.03 12.31
C TRP A 77 -9.48 -38.73 11.89
N GLU A 78 -10.21 -37.93 12.67
CA GLU A 78 -11.55 -37.45 12.32
C GLU A 78 -11.51 -36.67 11.00
N LEU A 79 -10.56 -35.73 10.84
CA LEU A 79 -10.43 -34.95 9.60
C LEU A 79 -10.12 -35.84 8.38
N ILE A 80 -9.28 -36.87 8.54
CA ILE A 80 -8.99 -37.82 7.45
C ILE A 80 -10.25 -38.60 7.07
N CYS A 81 -10.99 -39.12 8.06
CA CYS A 81 -12.22 -39.87 7.82
C CYS A 81 -13.28 -39.01 7.12
N ASP A 82 -13.44 -37.76 7.55
CA ASP A 82 -14.37 -36.82 6.94
C ASP A 82 -13.96 -36.50 5.50
N GLN A 83 -12.66 -36.31 5.24
CA GLN A 83 -12.16 -36.05 3.90
C GLN A 83 -12.35 -37.25 2.95
N ASP A 84 -12.19 -38.49 3.45
CA ASP A 84 -12.42 -39.71 2.67
C ASP A 84 -13.90 -39.86 2.25
N LEU A 85 -14.84 -39.22 2.96
CA LEU A 85 -16.26 -39.18 2.60
C LEU A 85 -16.58 -38.09 1.55
N VAL A 86 -15.66 -37.15 1.31
CA VAL A 86 -15.84 -36.08 0.33
C VAL A 86 -15.43 -36.57 -1.06
N HIS A 87 -16.41 -36.87 -1.90
CA HIS A 87 -16.21 -37.21 -3.30
C HIS A 87 -16.77 -36.14 -4.23
N ALA A 88 -16.01 -35.80 -5.27
CA ALA A 88 -16.47 -34.89 -6.31
C ALA A 88 -17.71 -35.49 -6.99
N LYS A 89 -18.76 -34.67 -7.13
CA LYS A 89 -20.04 -35.07 -7.76
C LYS A 89 -19.82 -35.56 -9.20
N ASN A 90 -18.96 -34.88 -9.95
CA ASN A 90 -18.61 -35.23 -11.33
C ASN A 90 -17.12 -34.92 -11.60
N PRO A 91 -16.46 -35.69 -12.49
CA PRO A 91 -15.12 -35.37 -12.98
C PRO A 91 -15.12 -34.14 -13.92
N PRO A 92 -13.97 -33.46 -14.12
CA PRO A 92 -13.86 -32.24 -14.92
C PRO A 92 -14.44 -32.34 -16.33
N HIS A 93 -14.15 -33.43 -17.05
CA HIS A 93 -14.56 -33.61 -18.45
C HIS A 93 -16.07 -33.54 -18.66
N VAL A 94 -16.88 -33.91 -17.66
CA VAL A 94 -18.35 -33.84 -17.75
C VAL A 94 -18.83 -32.39 -17.89
N TYR A 95 -18.22 -31.46 -17.16
CA TYR A 95 -18.53 -30.04 -17.28
C TYR A 95 -18.04 -29.49 -18.61
N LEU A 96 -16.82 -29.85 -19.00
CA LEU A 96 -16.19 -29.40 -20.25
C LEU A 96 -16.94 -29.85 -21.50
N ASP A 97 -17.42 -31.08 -21.53
CA ASP A 97 -18.21 -31.61 -22.65
C ASP A 97 -19.53 -30.84 -22.82
N LYS A 98 -20.16 -30.44 -21.70
CA LYS A 98 -21.36 -29.60 -21.74
C LYS A 98 -21.05 -28.19 -22.24
N LEU A 99 -20.00 -27.54 -21.72
CA LEU A 99 -19.57 -26.21 -22.20
C LEU A 99 -19.21 -26.22 -23.69
N LYS A 100 -18.44 -27.21 -24.15
CA LYS A 100 -18.13 -27.42 -25.58
C LYS A 100 -19.39 -27.64 -26.42
N ALA A 101 -20.42 -28.29 -25.87
CA ALA A 101 -21.69 -28.46 -26.57
C ALA A 101 -22.51 -27.17 -26.66
N TYR A 102 -22.44 -26.28 -25.68
CA TYR A 102 -23.06 -24.96 -25.77
C TYR A 102 -22.35 -24.08 -26.82
N LEU A 103 -21.02 -24.19 -26.95
CA LEU A 103 -20.23 -23.45 -27.93
C LEU A 103 -20.44 -23.94 -29.38
N ASP A 104 -20.80 -25.20 -29.59
CA ASP A 104 -20.96 -25.78 -30.93
C ASP A 104 -22.19 -25.19 -31.67
N PRO A 105 -22.00 -24.44 -32.79
CA PRO A 105 -23.11 -23.87 -33.55
C PRO A 105 -24.06 -24.90 -34.16
N LYS A 106 -23.61 -26.15 -34.30
CA LYS A 106 -24.39 -27.28 -34.82
C LYS A 106 -25.08 -28.09 -33.72
N ALA A 107 -24.76 -27.88 -32.44
CA ALA A 107 -25.30 -28.67 -31.34
C ALA A 107 -26.83 -28.62 -31.26
N SER A 108 -27.45 -27.47 -31.55
CA SER A 108 -28.91 -27.33 -31.56
C SER A 108 -29.64 -28.23 -32.56
N ARG A 109 -28.92 -28.77 -33.56
CA ARG A 109 -29.44 -29.74 -34.54
C ARG A 109 -29.13 -31.19 -34.17
N SER A 110 -28.19 -31.43 -33.26
CA SER A 110 -27.79 -32.76 -32.83
C SER A 110 -28.65 -33.25 -31.67
N SER A 111 -29.42 -34.32 -31.88
CA SER A 111 -30.18 -34.96 -30.79
C SER A 111 -29.25 -35.51 -29.71
N ARG A 112 -28.10 -36.08 -30.09
CA ARG A 112 -27.10 -36.60 -29.15
C ARG A 112 -26.54 -35.51 -28.25
N LYS A 113 -26.18 -34.35 -28.79
CA LYS A 113 -25.66 -33.22 -27.99
C LYS A 113 -26.72 -32.66 -27.05
N ARG A 114 -27.97 -32.52 -27.51
CA ARG A 114 -29.08 -32.09 -26.64
C ARG A 114 -29.34 -33.07 -25.49
N LYS A 115 -29.32 -34.38 -25.78
CA LYS A 115 -29.48 -35.41 -24.73
C LYS A 115 -28.35 -35.40 -23.71
N MET A 116 -27.13 -35.06 -24.12
CA MET A 116 -25.96 -34.96 -23.24
C MET A 116 -26.04 -33.78 -22.27
N LEU A 117 -26.64 -32.66 -22.68
CA LEU A 117 -26.85 -31.50 -21.80
C LEU A 117 -27.86 -31.79 -20.69
N GLY A 118 -28.86 -32.63 -20.99
CA GLY A 118 -29.94 -32.96 -20.07
C GLY A 118 -30.84 -31.75 -19.82
N ASP A 119 -31.45 -31.69 -18.64
CA ASP A 119 -32.39 -30.62 -18.26
C ASP A 119 -31.69 -29.42 -17.60
N SER A 120 -30.38 -29.52 -17.34
CA SER A 120 -29.60 -28.43 -16.73
C SER A 120 -29.43 -27.27 -17.71
N THR A 121 -29.60 -26.05 -17.21
CA THR A 121 -29.25 -24.85 -17.98
C THR A 121 -27.74 -24.63 -18.01
N SER A 122 -27.24 -23.84 -18.96
CA SER A 122 -25.82 -23.46 -18.98
C SER A 122 -25.39 -22.80 -17.67
N THR A 123 -26.21 -21.90 -17.12
CA THR A 123 -25.95 -21.25 -15.83
C THR A 123 -25.85 -22.25 -14.69
N GLN A 124 -26.72 -23.28 -14.66
CA GLN A 124 -26.64 -24.30 -13.63
C GLN A 124 -25.37 -25.16 -13.77
N VAL A 125 -24.97 -25.49 -15.00
CA VAL A 125 -23.72 -26.22 -15.26
C VAL A 125 -22.52 -25.40 -14.80
N LEU A 126 -22.51 -24.09 -15.06
CA LEU A 126 -21.46 -23.17 -14.60
C LEU A 126 -21.44 -23.03 -13.08
N ARG A 127 -22.60 -22.96 -12.41
CA ARG A 127 -22.67 -22.90 -10.94
C ARG A 127 -22.15 -24.18 -10.30
N ASP A 128 -22.54 -25.34 -10.80
CA ASP A 128 -22.01 -26.62 -10.32
C ASP A 128 -20.49 -26.73 -10.57
N LEU A 129 -20.00 -26.16 -11.69
CA LEU A 129 -18.57 -26.08 -12.00
C LEU A 129 -17.83 -25.12 -11.05
N GLU A 130 -18.36 -23.94 -10.77
CA GLU A 130 -17.80 -22.96 -9.81
C GLU A 130 -17.63 -23.61 -8.44
N ILE A 131 -18.68 -24.28 -7.95
CA ILE A 131 -18.66 -24.98 -6.67
C ILE A 131 -17.56 -26.05 -6.72
N SER A 132 -17.51 -26.84 -7.78
CA SER A 132 -16.50 -27.90 -7.95
C SER A 132 -15.07 -27.34 -7.94
N LEU A 133 -14.81 -26.21 -8.62
CA LEU A 133 -13.51 -25.55 -8.63
C LEU A 133 -13.11 -25.01 -7.26
N ARG A 134 -14.07 -24.51 -6.47
CA ARG A 134 -13.81 -23.88 -5.17
C ARG A 134 -13.74 -24.86 -4.01
N THR A 135 -14.49 -25.96 -4.04
CA THR A 135 -14.68 -26.84 -2.87
C THR A 135 -14.11 -28.24 -3.02
N ASN A 136 -13.78 -28.69 -4.23
CA ASN A 136 -13.11 -29.98 -4.38
C ASN A 136 -11.62 -29.87 -4.01
N HIS A 137 -10.98 -31.02 -3.85
CA HIS A 137 -9.54 -31.13 -3.62
C HIS A 137 -8.74 -30.56 -4.79
N ILE A 138 -7.54 -30.05 -4.52
CA ILE A 138 -6.69 -29.36 -5.50
C ILE A 138 -6.36 -30.18 -6.75
N GLU A 139 -6.23 -31.51 -6.64
CA GLU A 139 -5.98 -32.37 -7.81
C GLU A 139 -7.14 -32.35 -8.81
N TRP A 140 -8.37 -32.11 -8.38
CA TRP A 140 -9.51 -31.93 -9.28
C TRP A 140 -9.33 -30.67 -10.14
N VAL A 141 -8.84 -29.58 -9.55
CA VAL A 141 -8.53 -28.33 -10.25
C VAL A 141 -7.33 -28.52 -11.19
N ARG A 142 -6.28 -29.23 -10.74
CA ARG A 142 -5.14 -29.60 -11.60
C ARG A 142 -5.57 -30.44 -12.79
N GLU A 143 -6.47 -31.41 -12.57
CA GLU A 143 -7.05 -32.23 -13.63
C GLU A 143 -7.85 -31.37 -14.61
N PHE A 144 -8.68 -30.44 -14.13
CA PHE A 144 -9.43 -29.50 -14.98
C PHE A 144 -8.50 -28.65 -15.87
N LEU A 145 -7.38 -28.17 -15.31
CA LEU A 145 -6.44 -27.26 -15.98
C LEU A 145 -5.35 -27.96 -16.80
N ASN A 146 -5.25 -29.28 -16.79
CA ASN A 146 -4.17 -29.99 -17.48
C ASN A 146 -4.29 -29.93 -19.02
N GLU A 147 -3.21 -30.32 -19.70
CA GLU A 147 -3.10 -30.34 -21.17
C GLU A 147 -4.15 -31.22 -21.88
N HIS A 148 -4.71 -32.21 -21.18
CA HIS A 148 -5.72 -33.10 -21.75
C HIS A 148 -7.10 -32.45 -21.76
N ASN A 149 -7.51 -31.87 -20.63
CA ASN A 149 -8.83 -31.28 -20.45
C ASN A 149 -8.91 -29.87 -21.02
N LYS A 150 -7.82 -29.09 -20.92
CA LYS A 150 -7.74 -27.69 -21.36
C LYS A 150 -8.89 -26.85 -20.84
N GLY A 151 -9.22 -27.03 -19.56
CA GLY A 151 -10.43 -26.45 -18.98
C GLY A 151 -10.42 -24.93 -18.97
N LEU A 152 -9.24 -24.31 -18.83
CA LEU A 152 -9.09 -22.86 -18.91
C LEU A 152 -9.48 -22.33 -20.29
N ASP A 153 -8.95 -22.90 -21.37
CA ASP A 153 -9.25 -22.49 -22.75
C ASP A 153 -10.77 -22.55 -23.01
N VAL A 154 -11.41 -23.65 -22.62
CA VAL A 154 -12.86 -23.85 -22.82
C VAL A 154 -13.69 -22.85 -22.01
N LEU A 155 -13.25 -22.53 -20.79
CA LEU A 155 -13.92 -21.55 -19.94
C LEU A 155 -13.78 -20.13 -20.52
N VAL A 156 -12.59 -19.77 -21.00
CA VAL A 156 -12.32 -18.46 -21.64
C VAL A 156 -13.12 -18.32 -22.94
N ASP A 157 -13.14 -19.36 -23.78
CA ASP A 157 -13.95 -19.40 -25.00
C ASP A 157 -15.44 -19.20 -24.69
N TYR A 158 -15.93 -19.86 -23.63
CA TYR A 158 -17.32 -19.74 -23.21
C TYR A 158 -17.65 -18.36 -22.65
N LEU A 159 -16.75 -17.77 -21.84
CA LEU A 159 -16.88 -16.42 -21.33
C LEU A 159 -16.93 -15.40 -22.48
N SER A 160 -15.99 -15.49 -23.43
CA SER A 160 -15.94 -14.62 -24.61
C SER A 160 -17.23 -14.73 -25.44
N PHE A 161 -17.70 -15.95 -25.70
CA PHE A 161 -18.99 -16.18 -26.35
C PHE A 161 -20.15 -15.50 -25.60
N SER A 162 -20.22 -15.70 -24.28
CA SER A 162 -21.29 -15.15 -23.44
C SER A 162 -21.27 -13.63 -23.38
N GLN A 163 -20.09 -13.01 -23.38
CA GLN A 163 -19.93 -11.55 -23.47
C GLN A 163 -20.45 -10.98 -24.78
N VAL A 164 -20.18 -11.65 -25.90
CA VAL A 164 -20.71 -11.24 -27.22
C VAL A 164 -22.24 -11.31 -27.22
N VAL A 165 -22.82 -12.38 -26.67
CA VAL A 165 -24.27 -12.52 -26.52
C VAL A 165 -24.84 -11.41 -25.64
N MET A 166 -24.24 -11.20 -24.45
CA MET A 166 -24.64 -10.18 -23.49
C MET A 166 -24.61 -8.76 -24.10
N ARG A 167 -23.51 -8.39 -24.76
CA ARG A 167 -23.35 -7.07 -25.40
C ARG A 167 -24.43 -6.86 -26.46
N ARG A 168 -24.73 -7.88 -27.26
CA ARG A 168 -25.77 -7.79 -28.28
C ARG A 168 -27.17 -7.62 -27.67
N GLU A 169 -27.49 -8.34 -26.60
CA GLU A 169 -28.76 -8.19 -25.88
C GLU A 169 -28.92 -6.80 -25.28
N GLN A 170 -27.84 -6.21 -24.76
CA GLN A 170 -27.84 -4.82 -24.26
C GLN A 170 -28.14 -3.82 -25.38
N LEU A 171 -27.50 -3.95 -26.55
CA LEU A 171 -27.74 -3.07 -27.71
C LEU A 171 -29.20 -3.16 -28.20
N LEU A 172 -29.74 -4.37 -28.34
CA LEU A 172 -31.13 -4.58 -28.78
C LEU A 172 -32.16 -4.01 -27.80
N ASN A 173 -31.88 -4.05 -26.51
CA ASN A 173 -32.74 -3.44 -25.51
C ASN A 173 -32.67 -1.91 -25.55
N ASN A 174 -31.50 -1.34 -25.81
CA ASN A 174 -31.33 0.11 -25.94
C ASN A 174 -32.03 0.68 -27.18
N GLU A 175 -32.04 -0.05 -28.30
CA GLU A 175 -32.81 0.33 -29.50
C GLU A 175 -34.33 0.31 -29.24
N LYS A 176 -34.82 -0.64 -28.45
CA LYS A 176 -36.24 -0.72 -28.09
C LYS A 176 -36.66 0.42 -27.18
N THR A 177 -35.85 0.78 -26.18
CA THR A 177 -36.14 1.91 -25.28
C THR A 177 -36.12 3.23 -26.05
N ALA A 178 -35.14 3.44 -26.93
CA ALA A 178 -35.09 4.63 -27.79
C ALA A 178 -36.27 4.73 -28.77
N SER A 179 -36.76 3.60 -29.30
CA SER A 179 -37.92 3.55 -30.21
C SER A 179 -39.26 3.77 -29.51
N LEU A 180 -39.36 3.54 -28.20
CA LEU A 180 -40.57 3.78 -27.43
C LEU A 180 -40.69 5.25 -27.00
N ASP A 181 -39.55 5.93 -26.83
CA ASP A 181 -39.48 7.36 -26.51
C ASP A 181 -39.65 8.25 -27.76
N SER A 182 -39.22 7.76 -28.93
CA SER A 182 -39.42 8.43 -30.22
C SER A 182 -40.75 8.05 -30.89
N GLY A 183 -41.86 8.40 -30.23
CA GLY A 183 -43.17 8.44 -30.85
C GLY A 183 -43.16 9.39 -32.05
N LEU A 184 -43.33 8.85 -33.27
CA LEU A 184 -43.44 9.56 -34.56
C LEU A 184 -42.13 9.90 -35.30
N SER A 185 -41.31 8.90 -35.65
CA SER A 185 -40.51 8.99 -36.90
C SER A 185 -40.27 7.62 -37.52
N ARG A 186 -40.99 7.36 -38.61
CA ARG A 186 -40.81 6.16 -39.45
C ARG A 186 -39.59 6.35 -40.34
N SER A 187 -38.38 6.21 -39.78
CA SER A 187 -37.14 6.25 -40.57
C SER A 187 -36.85 4.90 -41.27
N PRO A 188 -36.24 4.91 -42.45
CA PRO A 188 -36.21 3.76 -43.35
C PRO A 188 -35.27 2.68 -42.84
N ARG A 189 -35.75 1.44 -42.84
CA ARG A 189 -34.99 0.21 -42.55
C ARG A 189 -33.63 0.24 -43.27
N ARG A 190 -32.54 0.48 -42.54
CA ARG A 190 -31.19 0.14 -43.02
C ARG A 190 -31.14 -1.38 -43.15
N ASN A 191 -31.05 -1.86 -44.39
CA ASN A 191 -30.80 -3.26 -44.71
C ASN A 191 -29.38 -3.63 -44.24
N LEU A 192 -29.24 -3.97 -42.96
CA LEU A 192 -28.03 -4.59 -42.45
C LEU A 192 -27.96 -6.00 -43.05
N LYS A 193 -27.00 -6.22 -43.95
CA LYS A 193 -26.73 -7.53 -44.57
C LYS A 193 -26.76 -8.61 -43.49
N ARG A 194 -27.70 -9.55 -43.62
CA ARG A 194 -27.81 -10.78 -42.80
C ARG A 194 -26.59 -11.66 -43.05
N SER A 195 -25.44 -11.30 -42.46
CA SER A 195 -24.34 -12.23 -42.28
C SER A 195 -24.68 -13.21 -41.15
N ASN A 196 -24.04 -14.38 -41.13
CA ASN A 196 -24.21 -15.45 -40.15
C ASN A 196 -23.69 -15.05 -38.74
N THR A 197 -24.19 -13.95 -38.17
CA THR A 197 -23.74 -13.41 -36.89
C THR A 197 -24.65 -13.83 -35.74
N VAL A 198 -24.03 -14.10 -34.58
CA VAL A 198 -24.63 -14.49 -33.30
C VAL A 198 -25.69 -13.46 -32.90
N GLY A 199 -26.96 -13.84 -33.02
CA GLY A 199 -28.18 -13.04 -32.78
C GLY A 199 -29.14 -12.88 -33.98
N SER A 200 -28.90 -13.61 -35.08
CA SER A 200 -29.97 -14.00 -36.02
C SER A 200 -31.14 -14.68 -35.28
N PRO A 201 -32.38 -14.72 -35.81
CA PRO A 201 -33.43 -15.62 -35.31
C PRO A 201 -32.95 -17.08 -35.14
N ARG A 202 -31.90 -17.48 -35.87
CA ARG A 202 -31.22 -18.78 -35.72
C ARG A 202 -30.44 -18.92 -34.41
N SER A 203 -29.90 -17.83 -33.85
CA SER A 203 -29.12 -17.80 -32.61
C SER A 203 -30.02 -17.85 -31.37
N SER A 204 -31.11 -17.07 -31.34
CA SER A 204 -32.12 -17.17 -30.27
C SER A 204 -32.76 -18.57 -30.24
N LYS A 205 -32.99 -19.17 -31.43
CA LYS A 205 -33.41 -20.58 -31.52
C LYS A 205 -32.35 -21.57 -31.04
N HIS A 206 -31.06 -21.24 -31.12
CA HIS A 206 -29.98 -22.11 -30.64
C HIS A 206 -29.91 -22.06 -29.11
N ILE A 207 -29.88 -20.86 -28.52
CA ILE A 207 -29.94 -20.60 -27.07
C ILE A 207 -31.12 -21.36 -26.42
N ASN A 208 -32.34 -21.17 -26.94
CA ASN A 208 -33.52 -21.83 -26.39
C ASN A 208 -33.50 -23.35 -26.57
N LYS A 209 -33.00 -23.86 -27.70
CA LYS A 209 -32.95 -25.31 -27.98
C LYS A 209 -31.92 -26.06 -27.14
N LEU A 210 -30.90 -25.36 -26.68
CA LEU A 210 -29.88 -25.92 -25.79
C LEU A 210 -30.17 -25.65 -24.32
N ASN A 211 -31.27 -24.97 -23.99
CA ASN A 211 -31.59 -24.56 -22.62
C ASN A 211 -30.49 -23.68 -22.00
N MET A 212 -29.91 -22.77 -22.78
CA MET A 212 -28.92 -21.82 -22.25
C MET A 212 -29.63 -20.82 -21.36
N GLY A 213 -29.02 -20.50 -20.21
CA GLY A 213 -29.53 -19.49 -19.29
C GLY A 213 -29.18 -18.07 -19.74
N GLU A 214 -29.37 -17.11 -18.84
CA GLU A 214 -29.12 -15.71 -19.15
C GLU A 214 -27.63 -15.44 -19.30
N ALA A 215 -27.23 -14.78 -20.40
CA ALA A 215 -25.83 -14.50 -20.68
C ALA A 215 -25.15 -13.67 -19.59
N ARG A 216 -25.91 -12.81 -18.90
CA ARG A 216 -25.42 -12.00 -17.76
C ARG A 216 -25.01 -12.87 -16.58
N ASP A 217 -25.89 -13.79 -16.18
CA ASP A 217 -25.61 -14.72 -15.09
C ASP A 217 -24.44 -15.65 -15.46
N ASP A 218 -24.42 -16.15 -16.70
CA ASP A 218 -23.33 -16.99 -17.21
C ASP A 218 -21.98 -16.26 -17.14
N VAL A 219 -21.91 -14.98 -17.56
CA VAL A 219 -20.71 -14.14 -17.44
C VAL A 219 -20.28 -14.00 -15.99
N HIS A 220 -21.22 -13.66 -15.08
CA HIS A 220 -20.89 -13.51 -13.66
C HIS A 220 -20.30 -14.80 -13.06
N VAL A 221 -20.93 -15.95 -13.32
CA VAL A 221 -20.46 -17.24 -12.78
C VAL A 221 -19.14 -17.66 -13.42
N CYS A 222 -18.89 -17.37 -14.70
CA CYS A 222 -17.58 -17.58 -15.31
C CYS A 222 -16.47 -16.78 -14.59
N ILE A 223 -16.75 -15.54 -14.19
CA ILE A 223 -15.80 -14.74 -13.39
C ILE A 223 -15.59 -15.35 -12.00
N MET A 224 -16.62 -15.92 -11.37
CA MET A 224 -16.45 -16.68 -10.13
C MET A 224 -15.58 -17.95 -10.33
N CYS A 225 -15.73 -18.66 -11.45
CA CYS A 225 -14.83 -19.77 -11.81
C CYS A 225 -13.38 -19.29 -11.98
N MET A 226 -13.16 -18.16 -12.66
CA MET A 226 -11.82 -17.57 -12.80
C MET A 226 -11.24 -17.21 -11.44
N ARG A 227 -12.04 -16.64 -10.53
CA ARG A 227 -11.63 -16.36 -9.14
C ARG A 227 -11.18 -17.63 -8.41
N ALA A 228 -11.96 -18.71 -8.51
CA ALA A 228 -11.62 -19.99 -7.88
C ALA A 228 -10.30 -20.56 -8.45
N ILE A 229 -10.09 -20.49 -9.77
CA ILE A 229 -8.85 -20.93 -10.41
C ILE A 229 -7.65 -20.08 -9.96
N MET A 230 -7.82 -18.76 -9.89
CA MET A 230 -6.78 -17.81 -9.50
C MET A 230 -6.43 -17.86 -8.01
N ASN A 231 -7.28 -18.46 -7.17
CA ASN A 231 -6.97 -18.69 -5.76
C ASN A 231 -5.87 -19.74 -5.56
N HIS A 232 -5.53 -20.50 -6.61
CA HIS A 232 -4.47 -21.50 -6.60
C HIS A 232 -3.27 -20.99 -7.39
N GLN A 233 -2.06 -21.07 -6.83
CA GLN A 233 -0.84 -20.54 -7.47
C GLN A 233 -0.63 -21.09 -8.89
N TYR A 234 -0.87 -22.39 -9.10
CA TYR A 234 -0.78 -23.02 -10.43
C TYR A 234 -1.81 -22.45 -11.42
N GLY A 235 -3.07 -22.32 -11.00
CA GLY A 235 -4.14 -21.75 -11.83
C GLY A 235 -3.93 -20.27 -12.13
N PHE A 236 -3.49 -19.50 -11.14
CA PHE A 236 -3.13 -18.09 -11.29
C PHE A 236 -2.08 -17.87 -12.39
N ASN A 237 -0.98 -18.65 -12.36
CA ASN A 237 0.07 -18.57 -13.38
C ASN A 237 -0.44 -18.94 -14.78
N LEU A 238 -1.32 -19.94 -14.90
CA LEU A 238 -1.93 -20.29 -16.18
C LEU A 238 -2.84 -19.19 -16.71
N VAL A 239 -3.62 -18.53 -15.84
CA VAL A 239 -4.49 -17.41 -16.23
C VAL A 239 -3.68 -16.23 -16.74
N ILE A 240 -2.57 -15.88 -16.07
CA ILE A 240 -1.67 -14.81 -16.50
C ILE A 240 -0.99 -15.14 -17.83
N ALA A 241 -0.59 -16.40 -18.03
CA ALA A 241 0.04 -16.84 -19.27
C ALA A 241 -0.94 -16.98 -20.46
N HIS A 242 -2.25 -17.08 -20.19
CA HIS A 242 -3.26 -17.28 -21.22
C HIS A 242 -3.56 -15.97 -21.97
N LYS A 243 -3.39 -15.99 -23.29
CA LYS A 243 -3.45 -14.81 -24.18
C LYS A 243 -4.69 -13.95 -24.01
N ASP A 244 -5.85 -14.58 -23.90
CA ASP A 244 -7.14 -13.86 -23.91
C ASP A 244 -7.81 -13.81 -22.54
N ALA A 245 -7.25 -14.45 -21.51
CA ALA A 245 -7.97 -14.64 -20.24
C ALA A 245 -8.16 -13.32 -19.50
N ILE A 246 -7.09 -12.54 -19.35
CA ILE A 246 -7.13 -11.23 -18.70
C ILE A 246 -7.96 -10.23 -19.53
N ASN A 247 -7.86 -10.27 -20.85
CA ASN A 247 -8.69 -9.44 -21.75
C ASN A 247 -10.18 -9.74 -21.56
N CYS A 248 -10.55 -11.02 -21.47
CA CYS A 248 -11.93 -11.42 -21.19
C CYS A 248 -12.37 -11.00 -19.78
N ILE A 249 -11.51 -11.09 -18.76
CA ILE A 249 -11.83 -10.58 -17.42
C ILE A 249 -12.11 -9.07 -17.49
N ALA A 250 -11.23 -8.28 -18.13
CA ALA A 250 -11.41 -6.83 -18.29
C ALA A 250 -12.70 -6.46 -19.05
N LEU A 251 -12.99 -7.15 -20.16
CA LEU A 251 -14.22 -6.92 -20.94
C LEU A 251 -15.51 -7.19 -20.14
N SER A 252 -15.43 -7.98 -19.06
CA SER A 252 -16.55 -8.24 -18.15
C SER A 252 -16.94 -7.03 -17.29
N LEU A 253 -16.13 -5.96 -17.27
CA LEU A 253 -16.52 -4.68 -16.66
C LEU A 253 -17.80 -4.09 -17.28
N ASN A 254 -18.12 -4.43 -18.53
CA ASN A 254 -19.36 -4.01 -19.20
C ASN A 254 -20.63 -4.70 -18.65
N HIS A 255 -20.49 -5.60 -17.68
CA HIS A 255 -21.62 -6.24 -17.03
C HIS A 255 -22.43 -5.22 -16.21
N LYS A 256 -23.77 -5.32 -16.20
CA LYS A 256 -24.61 -4.32 -15.50
C LYS A 256 -24.47 -4.35 -13.97
N SER A 257 -24.37 -5.54 -13.38
CA SER A 257 -24.27 -5.70 -11.93
C SER A 257 -22.95 -5.12 -11.37
N LEU A 258 -23.07 -4.19 -10.42
CA LEU A 258 -21.93 -3.59 -9.71
C LEU A 258 -21.13 -4.62 -8.91
N ARG A 259 -21.78 -5.63 -8.34
CA ARG A 259 -21.11 -6.79 -7.72
C ARG A 259 -20.17 -7.51 -8.68
N THR A 260 -20.57 -7.68 -9.95
CA THR A 260 -19.71 -8.32 -10.95
C THR A 260 -18.52 -7.42 -11.29
N LYS A 261 -18.75 -6.12 -11.46
CA LYS A 261 -17.67 -5.16 -11.72
C LYS A 261 -16.66 -5.12 -10.58
N ALA A 262 -17.12 -5.10 -9.32
CA ALA A 262 -16.26 -5.15 -8.14
C ALA A 262 -15.37 -6.39 -8.16
N LEU A 263 -15.95 -7.57 -8.39
CA LEU A 263 -15.20 -8.82 -8.48
C LEU A 263 -14.17 -8.80 -9.63
N VAL A 264 -14.53 -8.25 -10.79
CA VAL A 264 -13.59 -8.10 -11.91
C VAL A 264 -12.41 -7.21 -11.51
N LEU A 265 -12.67 -6.06 -10.85
CA LEU A 265 -11.63 -5.15 -10.39
C LEU A 265 -10.72 -5.78 -9.33
N GLU A 266 -11.27 -6.56 -8.39
CA GLU A 266 -10.49 -7.34 -7.42
C GLU A 266 -9.52 -8.31 -8.11
N LEU A 267 -9.98 -9.03 -9.14
CA LEU A 267 -9.13 -9.96 -9.89
C LEU A 267 -8.03 -9.23 -10.68
N LEU A 268 -8.37 -8.13 -11.35
CA LEU A 268 -7.40 -7.34 -12.11
C LEU A 268 -6.37 -6.67 -11.19
N ALA A 269 -6.80 -6.18 -10.02
CA ALA A 269 -5.92 -5.62 -9.00
C ALA A 269 -4.91 -6.66 -8.49
N ALA A 270 -5.35 -7.89 -8.22
CA ALA A 270 -4.48 -8.98 -7.79
C ALA A 270 -3.42 -9.32 -8.85
N VAL A 271 -3.80 -9.32 -10.15
CA VAL A 271 -2.85 -9.53 -11.25
C VAL A 271 -1.92 -8.32 -11.42
N CYS A 272 -2.40 -7.09 -11.20
CA CYS A 272 -1.58 -5.89 -11.31
C CYS A 272 -0.40 -5.87 -10.34
N LEU A 273 -0.57 -6.45 -9.14
CA LEU A 273 0.44 -6.45 -8.07
C LEU A 273 1.57 -7.47 -8.26
N VAL A 274 1.43 -8.43 -9.18
CA VAL A 274 2.51 -9.41 -9.41
C VAL A 274 3.53 -8.90 -10.42
N SER A 275 4.78 -9.40 -10.31
CA SER A 275 5.86 -9.00 -11.21
C SER A 275 5.49 -9.23 -12.68
N GLY A 276 5.62 -8.19 -13.50
CA GLY A 276 5.21 -8.20 -14.92
C GLY A 276 3.70 -8.12 -15.16
N GLY A 277 2.86 -8.24 -14.12
CA GLY A 277 1.41 -8.19 -14.22
C GLY A 277 0.87 -6.81 -14.59
N HIS A 278 1.52 -5.73 -14.15
CA HIS A 278 1.14 -4.35 -14.48
C HIS A 278 1.02 -4.11 -16.00
N HIS A 279 2.02 -4.53 -16.78
CA HIS A 279 1.99 -4.42 -18.24
C HIS A 279 0.83 -5.21 -18.86
N ILE A 280 0.51 -6.38 -18.32
CA ILE A 280 -0.60 -7.22 -18.81
C ILE A 280 -1.94 -6.51 -18.58
N ILE A 281 -2.12 -5.88 -17.42
CA ILE A 281 -3.33 -5.10 -17.11
C ILE A 281 -3.46 -3.92 -18.07
N LEU A 282 -2.40 -3.14 -18.28
CA LEU A 282 -2.44 -2.02 -19.22
C LEU A 282 -2.76 -2.47 -20.64
N SER A 283 -2.12 -3.54 -21.12
CA SER A 283 -2.41 -4.12 -22.43
C SER A 283 -3.86 -4.62 -22.54
N ALA A 284 -4.44 -5.15 -21.47
CA ALA A 284 -5.83 -5.57 -21.45
C ALA A 284 -6.80 -4.38 -21.51
N PHE A 285 -6.46 -3.25 -20.90
CA PHE A 285 -7.25 -2.03 -21.00
C PHE A 285 -7.03 -1.28 -22.32
N ASP A 286 -5.87 -1.42 -22.98
CA ASP A 286 -5.68 -0.98 -24.37
C ASP A 286 -6.58 -1.79 -25.31
N ASN A 287 -6.66 -3.12 -25.12
CA ASN A 287 -7.62 -3.96 -25.84
C ASN A 287 -9.08 -3.57 -25.53
N PHE A 288 -9.39 -3.30 -24.26
CA PHE A 288 -10.72 -2.85 -23.85
C PHE A 288 -11.11 -1.55 -24.58
N LYS A 289 -10.20 -0.58 -24.64
CA LYS A 289 -10.37 0.68 -25.37
C LYS A 289 -10.71 0.40 -26.84
N GLU A 290 -9.94 -0.42 -27.53
CA GLU A 290 -10.18 -0.75 -28.95
C GLU A 290 -11.52 -1.47 -29.19
N VAL A 291 -11.84 -2.46 -28.34
CA VAL A 291 -13.01 -3.32 -28.49
C VAL A 291 -14.32 -2.63 -28.08
N CYS A 292 -14.25 -1.68 -27.14
CA CYS A 292 -15.38 -0.86 -26.69
C CYS A 292 -15.49 0.45 -27.48
N GLY A 293 -14.42 0.87 -28.17
CA GLY A 293 -14.37 2.11 -28.93
C GLY A 293 -14.22 3.34 -28.03
N GLU A 294 -13.46 3.24 -26.94
CA GLU A 294 -13.27 4.35 -26.01
C GLU A 294 -12.28 5.39 -26.59
N PRO A 295 -12.52 6.70 -26.37
CA PRO A 295 -11.56 7.74 -26.74
C PRO A 295 -10.25 7.61 -25.93
N HIS A 296 -10.38 7.47 -24.62
CA HIS A 296 -9.27 7.25 -23.68
C HIS A 296 -9.42 5.90 -23.00
N ARG A 297 -8.29 5.35 -22.57
CA ARG A 297 -8.28 4.13 -21.75
C ARG A 297 -8.91 4.46 -20.39
N PHE A 298 -9.62 3.49 -19.81
CA PHE A 298 -10.33 3.62 -18.52
C PHE A 298 -11.54 4.55 -18.51
N GLU A 299 -11.96 5.11 -19.65
CA GLU A 299 -13.05 6.09 -19.70
C GLU A 299 -14.39 5.48 -19.24
N THR A 300 -14.76 4.29 -19.72
CA THR A 300 -15.97 3.57 -19.29
C THR A 300 -15.90 3.19 -17.80
N LEU A 301 -14.71 2.84 -17.31
CA LEU A 301 -14.52 2.57 -15.88
C LEU A 301 -14.82 3.82 -15.06
N MET A 302 -14.32 4.98 -15.50
CA MET A 302 -14.57 6.26 -14.86
C MET A 302 -16.04 6.66 -14.92
N ASP A 303 -16.73 6.41 -16.04
CA ASP A 303 -18.18 6.64 -16.14
C ASP A 303 -18.97 5.80 -15.14
N TYR A 304 -18.61 4.52 -14.97
CA TYR A 304 -19.23 3.67 -13.95
C TYR A 304 -18.94 4.14 -12.53
N PHE A 305 -17.75 4.69 -12.29
CA PHE A 305 -17.39 5.22 -10.98
C PHE A 305 -18.12 6.54 -10.67
N LYS A 306 -18.27 7.44 -11.67
CA LYS A 306 -18.96 8.73 -11.53
C LYS A 306 -20.48 8.62 -11.43
N ASN A 307 -21.10 7.60 -12.02
CA ASN A 307 -22.56 7.51 -12.16
C ASN A 307 -23.23 6.75 -11.00
N TYR A 308 -23.17 7.32 -9.79
CA TYR A 308 -23.50 6.62 -8.53
C TYR A 308 -24.94 6.78 -8.02
N GLU A 309 -25.94 6.91 -8.90
CA GLU A 309 -27.36 7.02 -8.48
C GLU A 309 -27.85 5.84 -7.60
N GLU A 310 -27.08 4.74 -7.49
CA GLU A 310 -27.38 3.57 -6.65
C GLU A 310 -26.42 3.33 -5.44
N PHE A 311 -25.50 4.25 -5.12
CA PHE A 311 -24.61 4.23 -3.93
C PHE A 311 -24.11 2.83 -3.48
N HIS A 312 -23.34 2.14 -4.34
CA HIS A 312 -22.81 0.80 -4.03
C HIS A 312 -21.36 0.86 -3.52
N ILE A 313 -21.20 1.06 -2.22
CA ILE A 313 -19.89 1.27 -1.55
C ILE A 313 -18.85 0.20 -1.94
N ASP A 314 -19.19 -1.09 -1.94
CA ASP A 314 -18.22 -2.16 -2.25
C ASP A 314 -17.59 -2.01 -3.65
N PHE A 315 -18.38 -1.55 -4.63
CA PHE A 315 -17.87 -1.32 -5.98
C PHE A 315 -16.98 -0.08 -6.03
N MET A 316 -17.35 0.99 -5.34
CA MET A 316 -16.55 2.21 -5.27
C MET A 316 -15.20 1.94 -4.59
N VAL A 317 -15.19 1.17 -3.50
CA VAL A 317 -13.97 0.75 -2.81
C VAL A 317 -13.09 -0.09 -3.75
N ALA A 318 -13.65 -1.10 -4.41
CA ALA A 318 -12.89 -1.93 -5.36
C ALA A 318 -12.36 -1.12 -6.56
N CYS A 319 -13.13 -0.17 -7.07
CA CYS A 319 -12.74 0.72 -8.16
C CYS A 319 -11.59 1.64 -7.73
N MET A 320 -11.72 2.30 -6.59
CA MET A 320 -10.68 3.18 -6.07
C MET A 320 -9.41 2.42 -5.74
N GLN A 321 -9.53 1.24 -5.11
CA GLN A 321 -8.40 0.37 -4.82
C GLN A 321 -7.68 -0.07 -6.10
N PHE A 322 -8.42 -0.43 -7.15
CA PHE A 322 -7.82 -0.78 -8.45
C PHE A 322 -7.06 0.40 -9.05
N ILE A 323 -7.64 1.60 -9.06
CA ILE A 323 -6.99 2.82 -9.56
C ILE A 323 -5.69 3.10 -8.77
N ASN A 324 -5.76 3.04 -7.43
CA ASN A 324 -4.60 3.22 -6.55
C ASN A 324 -3.46 2.29 -6.92
N ILE A 325 -3.78 1.01 -7.13
CA ILE A 325 -2.79 -0.01 -7.51
C ILE A 325 -2.23 0.30 -8.90
N VAL A 326 -3.07 0.53 -9.91
CA VAL A 326 -2.60 0.77 -11.29
C VAL A 326 -1.70 1.98 -11.37
N VAL A 327 -2.02 3.07 -10.67
CA VAL A 327 -1.25 4.32 -10.73
C VAL A 327 0.01 4.24 -9.85
N HIS A 328 -0.10 3.79 -8.60
CA HIS A 328 0.97 3.97 -7.61
C HIS A 328 1.87 2.75 -7.39
N SER A 329 1.52 1.56 -7.91
CA SER A 329 2.36 0.36 -7.76
C SER A 329 3.57 0.31 -8.72
N VAL A 330 3.69 1.26 -9.66
CA VAL A 330 4.79 1.29 -10.63
C VAL A 330 6.09 1.81 -10.03
N GLU A 331 7.21 1.19 -10.39
CA GLU A 331 8.55 1.56 -9.89
C GLU A 331 9.08 2.86 -10.52
N ASN A 332 8.72 3.14 -11.79
CA ASN A 332 9.20 4.32 -12.50
C ASN A 332 8.33 5.54 -12.19
N MET A 333 8.92 6.55 -11.54
CA MET A 333 8.20 7.77 -11.12
C MET A 333 7.65 8.59 -12.30
N ASN A 334 8.35 8.67 -13.43
CA ASN A 334 7.84 9.36 -14.62
C ASN A 334 6.62 8.63 -15.19
N PHE A 335 6.66 7.30 -15.18
CA PHE A 335 5.52 6.50 -15.61
C PHE A 335 4.33 6.62 -14.65
N ARG A 336 4.59 6.70 -13.33
CA ARG A 336 3.57 7.01 -12.32
C ARG A 336 2.90 8.34 -12.59
N ILE A 337 3.66 9.40 -12.86
CA ILE A 337 3.13 10.73 -13.20
C ILE A 337 2.28 10.65 -14.48
N HIS A 338 2.74 9.91 -15.50
CA HIS A 338 1.99 9.72 -16.73
C HIS A 338 0.63 9.05 -16.49
N LEU A 339 0.60 7.95 -15.74
CA LEU A 339 -0.65 7.25 -15.39
C LEU A 339 -1.56 8.10 -14.52
N GLN A 340 -1.00 8.83 -13.56
CA GLN A 340 -1.74 9.78 -12.73
C GLN A 340 -2.43 10.83 -13.61
N TYR A 341 -1.69 11.45 -14.53
CA TYR A 341 -2.22 12.45 -15.45
C TYR A 341 -3.29 11.86 -16.39
N GLU A 342 -3.13 10.61 -16.85
CA GLU A 342 -4.16 9.94 -17.65
C GLU A 342 -5.50 9.89 -16.91
N PHE A 343 -5.50 9.54 -15.62
CA PHE A 343 -6.71 9.59 -14.79
C PHE A 343 -7.21 11.01 -14.51
N THR A 344 -6.31 11.99 -14.34
CA THR A 344 -6.68 13.41 -14.25
C THR A 344 -7.44 13.86 -15.51
N THR A 345 -6.99 13.48 -16.72
CA THR A 345 -7.64 13.90 -17.97
C THR A 345 -9.05 13.36 -18.16
N ILE A 346 -9.36 12.18 -17.60
CA ILE A 346 -10.71 11.62 -17.60
C ILE A 346 -11.54 12.10 -16.39
N GLY A 347 -11.02 13.06 -15.61
CA GLY A 347 -11.72 13.77 -14.54
C GLY A 347 -11.84 12.99 -13.23
N LEU A 348 -10.82 12.21 -12.86
CA LEU A 348 -10.75 11.56 -11.55
C LEU A 348 -10.64 12.58 -10.42
N ASP A 349 -9.72 13.53 -10.52
CA ASP A 349 -9.38 14.45 -9.41
C ASP A 349 -10.58 15.32 -9.01
N GLU A 350 -11.31 15.88 -9.99
CA GLU A 350 -12.55 16.62 -9.77
C GLU A 350 -13.64 15.79 -9.07
N TYR A 351 -13.65 14.48 -9.34
CA TYR A 351 -14.59 13.55 -8.73
C TYR A 351 -14.17 13.18 -7.30
N LEU A 352 -12.88 12.97 -7.06
CA LEU A 352 -12.35 12.68 -5.72
C LEU A 352 -12.54 13.83 -4.75
N GLU A 353 -12.47 15.08 -5.21
CA GLU A 353 -12.75 16.23 -4.35
C GLU A 353 -14.20 16.23 -3.84
N LYS A 354 -15.16 15.71 -4.63
CA LYS A 354 -16.54 15.50 -4.19
C LYS A 354 -16.67 14.34 -3.20
N LEU A 355 -15.82 13.32 -3.33
CA LEU A 355 -15.79 12.15 -2.45
C LEU A 355 -14.92 12.32 -1.20
N ARG A 356 -14.17 13.42 -1.08
CA ARG A 356 -13.27 13.72 0.05
C ARG A 356 -13.98 13.63 1.41
N ASN A 357 -15.26 14.03 1.46
CA ASN A 357 -16.08 14.02 2.67
C ASN A 357 -17.13 12.89 2.66
N THR A 358 -16.82 11.75 2.04
CA THR A 358 -17.70 10.58 2.06
C THR A 358 -17.92 10.08 3.49
N GLU A 359 -19.14 9.67 3.83
CA GLU A 359 -19.48 9.08 5.14
C GLU A 359 -18.96 7.64 5.31
N SER A 360 -18.51 7.01 4.22
CA SER A 360 -18.02 5.63 4.27
C SER A 360 -16.53 5.57 4.62
N ASP A 361 -16.22 5.03 5.79
CA ASP A 361 -14.83 4.84 6.25
C ASP A 361 -13.97 4.06 5.26
N HIS A 362 -14.51 2.97 4.70
CA HIS A 362 -13.77 2.13 3.76
C HIS A 362 -13.42 2.87 2.46
N LEU A 363 -14.35 3.68 1.95
CA LEU A 363 -14.09 4.48 0.76
C LEU A 363 -13.17 5.65 1.07
N ALA A 364 -13.37 6.33 2.21
CA ALA A 364 -12.53 7.43 2.66
C ALA A 364 -11.05 7.00 2.75
N VAL A 365 -10.76 5.82 3.31
CA VAL A 365 -9.39 5.28 3.36
C VAL A 365 -8.79 5.14 1.96
N GLN A 366 -9.55 4.65 0.98
CA GLN A 366 -9.03 4.50 -0.40
C GLN A 366 -8.84 5.85 -1.11
N VAL A 367 -9.75 6.81 -0.89
CA VAL A 367 -9.65 8.16 -1.45
C VAL A 367 -8.45 8.90 -0.87
N HIS A 368 -8.29 8.90 0.46
CA HIS A 368 -7.13 9.52 1.11
C HIS A 368 -5.83 8.85 0.70
N ALA A 369 -5.78 7.52 0.61
CA ALA A 369 -4.59 6.82 0.15
C ALA A 369 -4.17 7.22 -1.27
N TYR A 370 -5.10 7.57 -2.16
CA TYR A 370 -4.76 8.12 -3.48
C TYR A 370 -4.21 9.54 -3.37
N LEU A 371 -4.96 10.43 -2.70
CA LEU A 371 -4.59 11.84 -2.56
C LEU A 371 -3.22 12.02 -1.91
N ASP A 372 -2.92 11.26 -0.86
CA ASP A 372 -1.62 11.29 -0.17
C ASP A 372 -0.47 10.77 -1.05
N ASN A 373 -0.79 9.96 -2.06
CA ASN A 373 0.17 9.40 -3.01
C ASN A 373 0.24 10.18 -4.34
N MET A 374 -0.56 11.22 -4.52
CA MET A 374 -0.50 12.06 -5.71
C MET A 374 0.82 12.83 -5.76
N ILE A 375 1.43 12.86 -6.95
CA ILE A 375 2.65 13.61 -7.20
C ILE A 375 2.25 14.97 -7.77
N ASP A 376 2.55 16.04 -7.04
CA ASP A 376 2.49 17.42 -7.54
C ASP A 376 3.88 17.86 -8.01
N VAL A 377 4.09 17.84 -9.33
CA VAL A 377 5.38 18.22 -9.93
C VAL A 377 5.67 19.70 -9.73
N ALA A 378 4.65 20.57 -9.69
CA ALA A 378 4.85 22.00 -9.49
C ALA A 378 5.36 22.27 -8.08
N GLN A 379 4.70 21.68 -7.07
CA GLN A 379 5.14 21.78 -5.68
C GLN A 379 6.55 21.22 -5.49
N LEU A 380 6.87 20.06 -6.10
CA LEU A 380 8.21 19.47 -6.00
C LEU A 380 9.31 20.35 -6.63
N LEU A 381 8.99 21.10 -7.69
CA LEU A 381 9.93 22.05 -8.29
C LEU A 381 10.14 23.27 -7.39
N GLU A 382 9.08 23.82 -6.82
CA GLU A 382 9.15 24.94 -5.85
C GLU A 382 9.93 24.55 -4.59
N ASP A 383 9.68 23.35 -4.06
CA ASP A 383 10.42 22.81 -2.90
C ASP A 383 11.91 22.63 -3.24
N SER A 384 12.24 22.24 -4.47
CA SER A 384 13.62 22.09 -4.93
C SER A 384 14.33 23.43 -5.04
N GLU A 385 13.66 24.46 -5.56
CA GLU A 385 14.21 25.82 -5.65
C GLU A 385 14.44 26.40 -4.25
N THR A 386 13.44 26.30 -3.38
CA THR A 386 13.53 26.73 -1.96
C THR A 386 14.67 26.02 -1.23
N LYS A 387 14.88 24.73 -1.51
CA LYS A 387 16.00 23.97 -0.95
C LYS A 387 17.35 24.51 -1.43
N THR A 388 17.47 24.88 -2.71
CA THR A 388 18.70 25.46 -3.24
C THR A 388 18.99 26.81 -2.58
N ASP A 389 18.01 27.69 -2.47
CA ASP A 389 18.16 28.99 -1.79
C ASP A 389 18.58 28.83 -0.32
N ALA A 390 17.98 27.86 0.38
CA ALA A 390 18.35 27.55 1.76
C ALA A 390 19.80 27.05 1.88
N LEU A 391 20.26 26.24 0.92
CA LEU A 391 21.64 25.76 0.89
C LEU A 391 22.63 26.90 0.61
N GLU A 392 22.28 27.86 -0.25
CA GLU A 392 23.08 29.07 -0.46
C GLU A 392 23.17 29.90 0.81
N LYS A 393 22.05 30.09 1.53
CA LYS A 393 22.05 30.81 2.81
C LYS A 393 22.88 30.09 3.89
N VAL A 394 22.85 28.77 3.92
CA VAL A 394 23.71 27.98 4.83
C VAL A 394 25.18 28.22 4.49
N ALA A 395 25.56 28.19 3.22
CA ALA A 395 26.95 28.45 2.80
C ALA A 395 27.41 29.86 3.19
N GLU A 396 26.56 30.88 3.01
CA GLU A 396 26.86 32.25 3.46
C GLU A 396 27.08 32.33 4.98
N LEU A 397 26.21 31.66 5.76
CA LEU A 397 26.35 31.64 7.22
C LEU A 397 27.58 30.88 7.69
N GLU A 398 27.98 29.82 6.98
CA GLU A 398 29.22 29.10 7.24
C GLU A 398 30.45 30.00 6.97
N GLU A 399 30.41 30.82 5.92
CA GLU A 399 31.46 31.79 5.62
C GLU A 399 31.53 32.90 6.69
N ASP A 400 30.39 33.51 7.04
CA ASP A 400 30.31 34.52 8.11
C ASP A 400 30.80 33.96 9.47
N LEU A 401 30.46 32.71 9.78
CA LEU A 401 30.93 32.04 10.98
C LEU A 401 32.45 31.83 10.95
N SER A 402 33.02 31.45 9.81
CA SER A 402 34.47 31.35 9.66
C SER A 402 35.13 32.71 9.88
N GLN A 403 34.64 33.76 9.22
CA GLN A 403 35.20 35.12 9.33
C GLN A 403 35.11 35.66 10.77
N THR A 404 33.99 35.43 11.46
CA THR A 404 33.83 35.85 12.86
C THR A 404 34.71 35.05 13.82
N THR A 405 34.93 33.76 13.53
CA THR A 405 35.85 32.91 14.31
C THR A 405 37.29 33.38 14.15
N ASP A 406 37.73 33.71 12.93
CA ASP A 406 39.07 34.23 12.67
C ASP A 406 39.28 35.58 13.38
N ARG A 407 38.29 36.49 13.29
CA ARG A 407 38.34 37.77 14.00
C ARG A 407 38.33 37.62 15.52
N LEU A 408 37.61 36.63 16.04
CA LEU A 408 37.62 36.33 17.47
C LEU A 408 39.01 35.88 17.90
N ALA A 409 39.65 35.00 17.12
CA ALA A 409 41.02 34.53 17.38
C ALA A 409 42.03 35.69 17.36
N GLU A 410 41.94 36.61 16.39
CA GLU A 410 42.78 37.82 16.34
C GLU A 410 42.62 38.69 17.61
N VAL A 411 41.38 38.95 18.03
CA VAL A 411 41.10 39.74 19.24
C VAL A 411 41.56 39.04 20.51
N GLU A 412 41.43 37.71 20.59
CA GLU A 412 41.96 36.91 21.69
C GLU A 412 43.49 37.00 21.78
N GLU A 413 44.20 36.98 20.64
CA GLU A 413 45.65 37.15 20.58
C GLU A 413 46.07 38.57 21.02
N GLU A 414 45.38 39.62 20.54
CA GLU A 414 45.61 41.00 20.96
C GLU A 414 45.36 41.20 22.47
N ALA A 415 44.29 40.61 23.01
CA ALA A 415 43.99 40.69 24.44
C ALA A 415 45.05 39.94 25.28
N MET A 416 45.52 38.79 24.80
CA MET A 416 46.56 38.01 25.46
C MET A 416 47.89 38.78 25.49
N THR A 417 48.33 39.36 24.36
CA THR A 417 49.55 40.17 24.31
C THR A 417 49.48 41.38 25.24
N LYS A 418 48.33 42.06 25.30
CA LYS A 418 48.12 43.20 26.21
C LYS A 418 48.11 42.77 27.68
N THR A 419 47.58 41.60 27.99
CA THR A 419 47.62 41.02 29.34
C THR A 419 49.08 40.79 29.77
N VAL A 420 49.88 40.16 28.91
CA VAL A 420 51.31 39.92 29.19
C VAL A 420 52.07 41.23 29.39
N GLU A 421 51.82 42.26 28.57
CA GLU A 421 52.45 43.56 28.72
C GLU A 421 52.06 44.26 30.03
N LEU A 422 50.78 44.22 30.41
CA LEU A 422 50.31 44.77 31.69
C LEU A 422 50.87 44.01 32.90
N GLU A 423 50.96 42.68 32.81
CA GLU A 423 51.59 41.85 33.85
C GLU A 423 53.07 42.20 34.02
N LYS A 424 53.78 42.42 32.90
CA LYS A 424 55.17 42.87 32.92
C LYS A 424 55.31 44.25 33.57
N GLN A 425 54.51 45.25 33.16
CA GLN A 425 54.53 46.58 33.76
C GLN A 425 54.19 46.55 35.25
N LEU A 426 53.22 45.73 35.66
CA LEU A 426 52.88 45.52 37.06
C LEU A 426 54.07 44.93 37.83
N SER A 427 54.79 43.96 37.25
CA SER A 427 55.96 43.36 37.87
C SER A 427 57.09 44.37 38.05
N GLU A 428 57.37 45.20 37.03
CA GLU A 428 58.38 46.26 37.07
C GLU A 428 58.03 47.31 38.14
N ALA A 429 56.78 47.79 38.16
CA ALA A 429 56.31 48.75 39.16
C ALA A 429 56.38 48.18 40.59
N ASN A 430 56.07 46.89 40.78
CA ASN A 430 56.23 46.23 42.09
C ASN A 430 57.70 46.17 42.51
N THR A 431 58.62 45.87 41.60
CA THR A 431 60.07 45.88 41.91
C THR A 431 60.56 47.27 42.29
N GLU A 432 60.15 48.32 41.56
CA GLU A 432 60.49 49.71 41.91
C GLU A 432 59.92 50.12 43.28
N LEU A 433 58.70 49.68 43.58
CA LEU A 433 58.05 49.97 44.86
C LEU A 433 58.79 49.28 46.01
N ASP A 434 59.24 48.05 45.82
CA ASP A 434 60.05 47.32 46.81
C ASP A 434 61.44 47.96 46.98
N ASP A 435 62.10 48.39 45.90
CA ASP A 435 63.37 49.13 45.96
C ASP A 435 63.23 50.45 46.74
N LEU A 436 62.16 51.22 46.47
CA LEU A 436 61.86 52.46 47.18
C LEU A 436 61.56 52.20 48.66
N ARG A 437 60.83 51.13 48.99
CA ARG A 437 60.59 50.72 50.39
C ARG A 437 61.89 50.39 51.09
N GLU A 438 62.81 49.68 50.43
CA GLU A 438 64.12 49.36 50.98
C GLU A 438 64.95 50.64 51.20
N LEU A 439 64.91 51.59 50.27
CA LEU A 439 65.59 52.88 50.39
C LEU A 439 65.04 53.72 51.56
N VAL A 440 63.71 53.81 51.69
CA VAL A 440 63.06 54.50 52.81
C VAL A 440 63.45 53.84 54.12
N SER A 441 63.45 52.50 54.20
CA SER A 441 63.89 51.77 55.40
C SER A 441 65.35 52.08 55.77
N LYS A 442 66.26 52.16 54.78
CA LYS A 442 67.66 52.57 54.99
C LYS A 442 67.77 54.01 55.49
N GLN A 443 67.03 54.94 54.87
CA GLN A 443 67.01 56.34 55.29
C GLN A 443 66.43 56.53 56.69
N ASP A 444 65.38 55.80 57.05
CA ASP A 444 64.81 55.82 58.40
C ASP A 444 65.81 55.30 59.45
N LEU A 445 66.57 54.24 59.12
CA LEU A 445 67.67 53.74 59.96
C LEU A 445 68.76 54.80 60.14
N GLU A 446 69.20 55.46 59.05
CA GLU A 446 70.20 56.53 59.10
C GLU A 446 69.71 57.75 59.89
N LEU A 447 68.47 58.20 59.66
CA LEU A 447 67.86 59.32 60.39
C LEU A 447 67.71 59.00 61.87
N SER A 448 67.34 57.77 62.22
CA SER A 448 67.29 57.30 63.60
C SER A 448 68.66 57.38 64.27
N LEU A 449 69.70 56.88 63.57
CA LEU A 449 71.08 56.94 64.04
C LEU A 449 71.56 58.39 64.22
N LEU A 450 71.29 59.26 63.24
CA LEU A 450 71.64 60.68 63.30
C LEU A 450 70.91 61.40 64.44
N ARG A 451 69.61 61.13 64.63
CA ARG A 451 68.84 61.67 65.77
C ARG A 451 69.46 61.24 67.09
N GLN A 452 69.81 59.95 67.23
CA GLN A 452 70.49 59.45 68.42
C GLN A 452 71.81 60.20 68.67
N THR A 453 72.66 60.32 67.65
CA THR A 453 73.94 61.05 67.80
C THR A 453 73.76 62.55 68.08
N MET A 454 72.74 63.21 67.52
CA MET A 454 72.40 64.60 67.86
C MET A 454 71.93 64.71 69.29
N THR A 455 71.07 63.82 69.76
CA THR A 455 70.63 63.82 71.17
C THR A 455 71.79 63.60 72.13
N GLU A 456 72.73 62.68 71.80
CA GLU A 456 73.95 62.46 72.57
C GLU A 456 74.84 63.71 72.60
N LYS A 457 75.02 64.39 71.45
CA LYS A 457 75.77 65.66 71.37
C LYS A 457 75.09 66.83 72.07
N ASP A 458 73.77 66.93 72.02
CA ASP A 458 73.00 67.96 72.72
C ASP A 458 73.04 67.73 74.22
N GLU A 459 72.98 66.47 74.68
CA GLU A 459 73.24 66.11 76.09
C GLU A 459 74.66 66.46 76.50
N GLU A 460 75.66 66.15 75.67
CA GLU A 460 77.05 66.52 75.94
C GLU A 460 77.24 68.04 75.98
N SER A 461 76.62 68.77 75.04
CA SER A 461 76.66 70.23 74.98
C SER A 461 75.94 70.86 76.17
N ARG A 462 74.77 70.34 76.57
CA ARG A 462 74.06 70.77 77.79
C ARG A 462 74.89 70.51 79.04
N LYS A 463 75.54 69.35 79.14
CA LYS A 463 76.48 69.06 80.25
C LYS A 463 77.64 70.05 80.27
N ARG A 464 78.20 70.40 79.11
CA ARG A 464 79.25 71.43 78.99
C ARG A 464 78.75 72.82 79.36
N LEU A 465 77.55 73.22 78.92
CA LEU A 465 76.96 74.52 79.26
C LEU A 465 76.69 74.60 80.76
N SER A 466 76.11 73.55 81.36
CA SER A 466 75.90 73.47 82.81
C SER A 466 77.21 73.55 83.60
N MET A 467 78.29 72.92 83.11
CA MET A 467 79.63 73.09 83.71
C MET A 467 80.17 74.52 83.56
N LEU A 468 79.89 75.20 82.44
CA LEU A 468 80.32 76.58 82.21
C LEU A 468 79.52 77.58 83.04
N ASP A 469 78.20 77.42 83.16
CA ASP A 469 77.34 78.22 84.03
C ASP A 469 77.74 78.04 85.50
N ALA A 470 78.01 76.80 85.94
CA ALA A 470 78.52 76.55 87.28
C ALA A 470 79.84 77.33 87.54
N LYS A 471 80.75 77.36 86.55
CA LYS A 471 81.98 78.16 86.62
C LYS A 471 81.74 79.67 86.57
N LEU A 472 80.74 80.13 85.81
CA LEU A 472 80.36 81.54 85.72
C LEU A 472 79.79 82.02 87.06
N VAL A 473 78.93 81.22 87.69
CA VAL A 473 78.39 81.49 89.03
C VAL A 473 79.53 81.52 90.06
N GLU A 474 80.48 80.58 90.01
CA GLU A 474 81.69 80.66 90.85
C GLU A 474 82.47 81.97 90.62
N LEU A 475 82.69 82.36 89.37
CA LEU A 475 83.42 83.59 89.05
C LEU A 475 82.68 84.87 89.46
N GLU A 476 81.35 84.90 89.39
CA GLU A 476 80.55 86.02 89.91
C GLU A 476 80.60 86.09 91.45
N THR A 477 80.63 84.95 92.14
CA THR A 477 80.84 84.93 93.60
C THR A 477 82.24 85.37 94.02
N MET A 478 83.25 85.26 93.14
CA MET A 478 84.60 85.78 93.41
C MET A 478 84.79 87.27 93.13
N LYS A 479 83.83 87.94 92.45
CA LYS A 479 83.97 89.36 92.06
C LYS A 479 83.24 90.35 92.98
N SER A 480 82.51 89.86 93.98
CA SER A 480 81.81 90.67 95.00
C SER A 480 82.56 90.72 96.35
N HIS A 481 83.88 90.62 96.32
CA HIS A 481 84.77 90.92 97.45
C HIS A 481 85.47 92.26 97.28
#